data_AF-A0A975QIU1-F1
#
_entry.id   AF-A0A975QIU1-F1
#
_cell.length_a   1.000
_cell.length_b   1.000
_cell.length_c   1.000
_cell.angle_alpha   90.00
_cell.angle_beta   90.00
_cell.angle_gamma   90.00
#
_symmetry.space_group_name_H-M   'P 1'
#
loop_
_entity.id
_entity.type
_entity.pdbx_description
1 polymer ?
#
loop_
_entity_poly.entity_id
_entity_poly.type
_entity_poly.pdbx_seq_one_letter_code
_entity_poly.pdbx_strand_id
1 'polypeptide(L)'
;MADTQEKDAKRGRPAKKGLHGWKAALTVFGCGTFAAFGVFGAIVGVLGLVLGTASSGLATGDNPVPIADQSVKPREEFLDDKFDLCGRTLRTIPDVNLTFEHEIGQYEDTSVSGGSLVDGDLVRSDSCGGQLTPMGSYVVPWEFDFSYRAIIHSPEEDRDDLASRDLVEKRSEIEGSDLRVTDSGPGDLGDESYYYYSSLEEGPESSYVIVVRQRSATYTIRMASTDDVSREAFAGEARKFGPQLRITLVNRIPK
;
A
#
# COMPACT_ATOMS: atom_id res chain seq x y z
N MET A 1 51.10 71.82 28.43
CA MET A 1 52.04 70.70 28.65
C MET A 1 51.46 69.54 27.84
N ALA A 2 51.99 69.12 26.69
CA ALA A 2 53.39 69.02 26.23
C ALA A 2 54.18 68.02 27.12
N ASP A 3 54.90 67.00 26.62
CA ASP A 3 55.35 66.62 25.25
C ASP A 3 55.11 65.09 24.97
N THR A 4 55.25 64.45 23.78
CA THR A 4 56.14 64.54 22.58
C THR A 4 57.55 63.93 22.79
N GLN A 5 58.16 63.15 21.87
CA GLN A 5 57.82 62.81 20.47
C GLN A 5 57.22 61.38 20.30
N GLU A 6 57.66 60.35 19.55
CA GLU A 6 58.73 60.02 18.57
C GLU A 6 58.21 58.78 17.75
N LYS A 7 58.23 58.62 16.42
CA LYS A 7 59.30 58.46 15.37
C LYS A 7 60.21 57.24 15.56
N ASP A 8 60.68 56.51 14.52
CA ASP A 8 60.43 56.44 13.06
C ASP A 8 60.68 54.95 12.64
N ALA A 9 60.51 54.39 11.43
CA ALA A 9 60.90 54.86 10.09
C ALA A 9 60.26 54.02 8.94
N LYS A 10 60.33 54.54 7.70
CA LYS A 10 59.92 53.85 6.45
C LYS A 10 61.10 53.27 5.66
N ARG A 11 60.92 52.07 5.07
CA ARG A 11 61.59 51.50 3.86
C ARG A 11 60.80 50.25 3.44
N GLY A 12 60.62 49.84 2.18
CA GLY A 12 60.91 50.42 0.86
C GLY A 12 60.39 49.46 -0.22
N ARG A 13 59.87 49.94 -1.36
CA ARG A 13 59.27 49.09 -2.42
C ARG A 13 60.33 48.23 -3.14
N PRO A 14 59.93 47.08 -3.70
CA PRO A 14 59.99 46.97 -5.16
C PRO A 14 58.71 46.42 -5.79
N ALA A 15 58.31 46.99 -6.93
CA ALA A 15 57.32 46.38 -7.82
C ALA A 15 58.04 45.61 -8.94
N LYS A 16 57.62 44.38 -9.22
CA LYS A 16 58.09 43.60 -10.38
C LYS A 16 56.93 42.86 -11.04
N LYS A 17 56.87 42.90 -12.38
CA LYS A 17 55.89 42.16 -13.18
C LYS A 17 56.24 40.67 -13.21
N GLY A 18 55.30 39.81 -12.86
CA GLY A 18 55.28 38.39 -13.28
C GLY A 18 54.45 38.26 -14.55
N LEU A 19 54.91 37.47 -15.52
CA LEU A 19 54.23 37.23 -16.79
C LEU A 19 53.58 35.84 -16.80
N HIS A 20 52.48 35.68 -17.54
CA HIS A 20 51.73 34.43 -17.77
C HIS A 20 50.97 33.83 -16.56
N GLY A 21 49.81 33.22 -16.89
CA GLY A 21 48.89 32.57 -15.96
C GLY A 21 47.61 32.13 -16.67
N TRP A 22 46.78 33.11 -17.07
CA TRP A 22 45.43 32.83 -17.63
C TRP A 22 45.45 31.97 -18.92
N LYS A 23 46.44 32.15 -19.80
CA LYS A 23 46.55 31.37 -21.06
C LYS A 23 46.99 29.90 -20.90
N ALA A 24 47.23 29.42 -19.68
CA ALA A 24 47.55 28.00 -19.43
C ALA A 24 46.34 27.17 -18.95
N ALA A 25 45.31 27.80 -18.37
CA ALA A 25 44.17 27.09 -17.78
C ALA A 25 43.20 26.48 -18.82
N LEU A 26 43.13 27.07 -20.02
CA LEU A 26 42.16 26.69 -21.05
C LEU A 26 42.56 25.43 -21.86
N THR A 27 43.84 25.04 -21.84
CA THR A 27 44.34 23.93 -22.68
C THR A 27 44.24 22.56 -22.01
N VAL A 28 44.17 22.50 -20.67
CA VAL A 28 44.12 21.22 -19.92
C VAL A 28 42.72 20.60 -19.90
N PHE A 29 41.66 21.42 -19.98
CA PHE A 29 40.28 20.95 -20.16
C PHE A 29 39.97 20.45 -21.59
N GLY A 30 40.90 20.58 -22.54
CA GLY A 30 40.66 20.30 -23.97
C GLY A 30 40.82 18.86 -24.44
N CYS A 31 41.34 17.94 -23.61
CA CYS A 31 41.72 16.59 -24.07
C CYS A 31 41.08 15.41 -23.30
N GLY A 32 40.60 15.62 -22.06
CA GLY A 32 40.05 14.52 -21.25
C GLY A 32 38.68 14.02 -21.73
N THR A 33 37.78 14.92 -22.14
CA THR A 33 36.36 14.59 -22.33
C THR A 33 36.07 13.82 -23.63
N PHE A 34 36.92 13.93 -24.65
CA PHE A 34 36.70 13.28 -25.95
C PHE A 34 37.00 11.76 -25.94
N ALA A 35 37.81 11.27 -25.00
CA ALA A 35 38.13 9.85 -24.90
C ALA A 35 36.94 9.01 -24.38
N ALA A 36 36.12 9.57 -23.49
CA ALA A 36 35.03 8.84 -22.82
C ALA A 36 33.90 8.41 -23.79
N PHE A 37 33.51 9.28 -24.71
CA PHE A 37 32.41 8.99 -25.65
C PHE A 37 32.79 7.97 -26.73
N GLY A 38 34.06 7.88 -27.12
CA GLY A 38 34.53 6.92 -28.12
C GLY A 38 34.37 5.46 -27.67
N VAL A 39 34.70 5.16 -26.41
CA VAL A 39 34.63 3.79 -25.87
C VAL A 39 33.17 3.35 -25.67
N PHE A 40 32.31 4.22 -25.15
CA PHE A 40 30.90 3.90 -24.95
C PHE A 40 30.17 3.65 -26.28
N GLY A 41 30.46 4.45 -27.32
CA GLY A 41 29.91 4.24 -28.66
C GLY A 41 30.32 2.90 -29.28
N ALA A 42 31.56 2.46 -29.07
CA ALA A 42 32.05 1.17 -29.56
C ALA A 42 31.32 -0.03 -28.92
N ILE A 43 31.08 0.02 -27.60
CA ILE A 43 30.38 -1.06 -26.87
C ILE A 43 28.93 -1.20 -27.36
N VAL A 44 28.21 -0.08 -27.49
CA VAL A 44 26.83 -0.08 -28.02
C VAL A 44 26.78 -0.56 -29.48
N GLY A 45 27.74 -0.16 -30.31
CA GLY A 45 27.83 -0.60 -31.71
C GLY A 45 28.06 -2.11 -31.87
N VAL A 46 28.88 -2.73 -31.01
CA VAL A 46 29.12 -4.18 -31.04
C VAL A 46 27.89 -4.96 -30.56
N LEU A 47 27.19 -4.49 -29.53
CA LEU A 47 25.94 -5.12 -29.07
C LEU A 47 24.84 -5.11 -30.15
N GLY A 48 24.73 -4.03 -30.92
CA GLY A 48 23.78 -3.95 -32.05
C GLY A 48 24.06 -4.98 -33.16
N LEU A 49 25.32 -5.30 -33.43
CA LEU A 49 25.70 -6.28 -34.45
C LEU A 49 25.38 -7.73 -34.06
N VAL A 50 25.44 -8.07 -32.78
CA VAL A 50 25.04 -9.41 -32.28
C VAL A 50 23.52 -9.60 -32.38
N LEU A 51 22.74 -8.56 -32.07
CA LEU A 51 21.28 -8.62 -32.24
C LEU A 51 20.87 -8.66 -33.72
N GLY A 52 21.54 -7.89 -34.60
CA GLY A 52 21.25 -7.86 -36.04
C GLY A 52 21.64 -9.13 -36.81
N THR A 53 22.49 -10.00 -36.25
CA THR A 53 22.88 -11.28 -36.86
C THR A 53 21.96 -12.45 -36.50
N ALA A 54 21.08 -12.29 -35.51
CA ALA A 54 19.99 -13.23 -35.24
C ALA A 54 18.77 -13.02 -36.17
N SER A 55 18.60 -11.82 -36.74
CA SER A 55 17.39 -11.41 -37.48
C SER A 55 17.48 -11.59 -39.01
N SER A 56 18.34 -12.49 -39.51
CA SER A 56 18.62 -12.65 -40.95
C SER A 56 18.63 -14.12 -41.38
N GLY A 57 17.49 -14.82 -41.26
CA GLY A 57 17.37 -16.24 -41.55
C GLY A 57 16.04 -16.65 -42.18
N LEU A 58 15.96 -16.54 -43.52
CA LEU A 58 14.97 -17.15 -44.44
C LEU A 58 13.48 -16.77 -44.27
N ALA A 59 12.89 -16.27 -45.35
CA ALA A 59 11.45 -16.04 -45.46
C ALA A 59 10.79 -17.13 -46.33
N THR A 60 9.78 -17.82 -45.79
CA THR A 60 8.69 -18.48 -46.53
C THR A 60 7.57 -18.85 -45.57
N GLY A 61 6.32 -18.47 -45.87
CA GLY A 61 5.13 -18.95 -45.19
C GLY A 61 4.10 -17.87 -44.92
N ASP A 62 3.02 -17.85 -45.71
CA ASP A 62 1.80 -17.13 -45.34
C ASP A 62 1.17 -17.79 -44.10
N ASN A 63 1.31 -17.14 -42.96
CA ASN A 63 0.41 -17.25 -41.83
C ASN A 63 0.43 -15.88 -41.12
N PRO A 64 -0.72 -15.29 -40.78
CA PRO A 64 -0.73 -14.22 -39.79
C PRO A 64 -0.26 -14.84 -38.47
N VAL A 65 1.00 -14.56 -38.09
CA VAL A 65 1.50 -14.91 -36.75
C VAL A 65 0.51 -14.29 -35.77
N PRO A 66 -0.15 -15.07 -34.89
CA PRO A 66 -0.98 -14.49 -33.86
C PRO A 66 -0.10 -13.54 -33.07
N ILE A 67 -0.50 -12.26 -32.97
CA ILE A 67 -0.10 -11.47 -31.83
C ILE A 67 -0.57 -12.32 -30.65
N ALA A 68 0.38 -12.87 -29.90
CA ALA A 68 0.04 -13.70 -28.77
C ALA A 68 -0.61 -12.76 -27.76
N ASP A 69 -1.94 -12.81 -27.70
CA ASP A 69 -2.68 -12.36 -26.53
C ASP A 69 -1.96 -12.98 -25.33
N GLN A 70 -1.23 -12.15 -24.59
CA GLN A 70 -0.90 -12.46 -23.21
C GLN A 70 -2.21 -12.29 -22.44
N SER A 71 -3.13 -13.23 -22.71
CA SER A 71 -4.47 -13.26 -22.18
C SER A 71 -4.38 -13.00 -20.70
N VAL A 72 -5.15 -12.04 -20.18
CA VAL A 72 -5.20 -11.67 -18.76
C VAL A 72 -5.93 -12.77 -17.97
N LYS A 73 -5.39 -13.98 -18.05
CA LYS A 73 -5.60 -15.03 -17.08
C LYS A 73 -5.02 -14.50 -15.77
N PRO A 74 -5.80 -14.46 -14.68
CA PRO A 74 -5.22 -14.25 -13.37
C PRO A 74 -4.10 -15.27 -13.20
N ARG A 75 -2.89 -14.79 -12.89
CA ARG A 75 -1.72 -15.67 -12.76
C ARG A 75 -2.05 -16.75 -11.72
N GLU A 76 -1.59 -17.98 -11.94
CA GLU A 76 -1.97 -19.11 -11.07
C GLU A 76 -1.59 -18.88 -9.59
N GLU A 77 -0.56 -18.05 -9.33
CA GLU A 77 -0.19 -17.55 -8.00
C GLU A 77 -1.33 -16.81 -7.24
N PHE A 78 -2.31 -16.23 -7.96
CA PHE A 78 -3.49 -15.51 -7.45
C PHE A 78 -4.82 -16.30 -7.55
N LEU A 79 -4.84 -17.48 -8.18
CA LEU A 79 -6.07 -18.28 -8.36
C LEU A 79 -6.48 -19.09 -7.12
N ASP A 80 -5.63 -19.15 -6.10
CA ASP A 80 -5.91 -19.89 -4.87
C ASP A 80 -6.93 -19.21 -3.96
N ASP A 81 -7.48 -20.04 -3.07
CA ASP A 81 -8.14 -19.74 -1.79
C ASP A 81 -7.39 -18.80 -0.81
N LYS A 82 -6.30 -18.18 -1.24
CA LYS A 82 -5.50 -17.20 -0.52
C LYS A 82 -6.30 -15.97 -0.08
N PHE A 83 -7.35 -15.58 -0.78
CA PHE A 83 -8.20 -14.45 -0.37
C PHE A 83 -9.49 -14.88 0.33
N ASP A 84 -9.64 -16.16 0.65
CA ASP A 84 -10.66 -16.68 1.57
C ASP A 84 -10.38 -16.20 3.01
N LEU A 85 -10.84 -14.98 3.32
CA LEU A 85 -10.75 -14.43 4.67
C LEU A 85 -11.83 -15.04 5.57
N CYS A 86 -13.07 -15.06 5.11
CA CYS A 86 -14.21 -15.53 5.89
C CYS A 86 -14.20 -17.05 6.16
N GLY A 87 -14.09 -17.86 5.11
CA GLY A 87 -14.14 -19.33 5.16
C GLY A 87 -12.91 -19.97 5.80
N ARG A 88 -11.73 -19.35 5.70
CA ARG A 88 -10.47 -19.86 6.28
C ARG A 88 -9.85 -18.97 7.34
N THR A 89 -9.56 -17.71 7.00
CA THR A 89 -8.67 -16.90 7.83
C THR A 89 -9.30 -16.58 9.19
N LEU A 90 -10.56 -16.13 9.23
CA LEU A 90 -11.28 -15.83 10.47
C LEU A 90 -11.40 -17.05 11.38
N ARG A 91 -11.65 -18.23 10.80
CA ARG A 91 -11.75 -19.52 11.53
C ARG A 91 -10.43 -20.01 12.15
N THR A 92 -9.30 -19.35 11.87
CA THR A 92 -7.98 -19.68 12.45
C THR A 92 -7.51 -18.68 13.50
N ILE A 93 -8.32 -17.69 13.85
CA ILE A 93 -7.97 -16.71 14.89
C ILE A 93 -8.07 -17.38 16.27
N PRO A 94 -6.99 -17.42 17.08
CA PRO A 94 -7.07 -17.93 18.44
C PRO A 94 -7.94 -17.03 19.31
N ASP A 95 -8.55 -17.61 20.35
CA ASP A 95 -9.32 -16.88 21.37
C ASP A 95 -10.55 -16.11 20.84
N VAL A 96 -10.97 -16.35 19.59
CA VAL A 96 -12.24 -15.88 18.99
C VAL A 96 -13.15 -17.08 18.77
N ASN A 97 -14.37 -17.04 19.33
CA ASN A 97 -15.40 -18.05 19.08
C ASN A 97 -16.48 -17.44 18.18
N LEU A 98 -16.59 -17.92 16.94
CA LEU A 98 -17.40 -17.29 15.90
C LEU A 98 -18.18 -18.32 15.09
N THR A 99 -19.51 -18.17 15.09
CA THR A 99 -20.47 -19.05 14.42
C THR A 99 -21.15 -18.29 13.29
N PHE A 100 -20.79 -18.60 12.04
CA PHE A 100 -21.42 -18.04 10.86
C PHE A 100 -22.82 -18.61 10.67
N GLU A 101 -23.79 -17.75 10.33
CA GLU A 101 -25.20 -18.13 10.23
C GLU A 101 -25.58 -18.76 8.88
N HIS A 102 -24.77 -18.50 7.85
CA HIS A 102 -24.98 -18.95 6.48
C HIS A 102 -23.76 -19.72 5.96
N GLU A 103 -23.93 -20.45 4.84
CA GLU A 103 -22.76 -20.88 4.07
C GLU A 103 -22.01 -19.63 3.60
N ILE A 104 -20.73 -19.55 3.94
CA ILE A 104 -19.86 -18.47 3.52
C ILE A 104 -19.68 -18.59 2.01
N GLY A 105 -19.83 -17.47 1.30
CA GLY A 105 -19.64 -17.41 -0.14
C GLY A 105 -18.20 -17.72 -0.57
N GLN A 106 -17.99 -17.75 -1.87
CA GLN A 106 -16.65 -17.54 -2.41
C GLN A 106 -16.41 -16.04 -2.53
N TYR A 107 -15.17 -15.60 -2.31
CA TYR A 107 -14.78 -14.22 -2.57
C TYR A 107 -15.05 -13.85 -4.04
N GLU A 108 -15.23 -12.56 -4.31
CA GLU A 108 -15.45 -12.01 -5.63
C GLU A 108 -14.18 -11.34 -6.20
N ASP A 109 -13.99 -11.49 -7.51
CA ASP A 109 -12.91 -10.89 -8.31
C ASP A 109 -13.50 -9.70 -9.11
N THR A 110 -13.04 -8.47 -8.83
CA THR A 110 -13.60 -7.23 -9.42
C THR A 110 -12.54 -6.22 -9.86
N SER A 111 -12.91 -5.23 -10.68
CA SER A 111 -12.03 -4.09 -11.03
C SER A 111 -11.87 -3.06 -9.90
N VAL A 112 -10.94 -2.11 -10.03
CA VAL A 112 -10.82 -0.97 -9.10
C VAL A 112 -12.06 -0.07 -9.12
N SER A 113 -12.83 -0.08 -10.21
CA SER A 113 -14.16 0.58 -10.30
C SER A 113 -15.35 -0.31 -9.92
N GLY A 114 -15.10 -1.55 -9.47
CA GLY A 114 -16.12 -2.58 -9.29
C GLY A 114 -16.54 -3.26 -10.61
N GLY A 115 -17.43 -4.24 -10.53
CA GLY A 115 -17.80 -5.05 -11.70
C GLY A 115 -16.66 -5.89 -12.27
N SER A 116 -16.82 -6.39 -13.49
CA SER A 116 -15.88 -7.31 -14.14
C SER A 116 -14.45 -6.78 -14.22
N LEU A 117 -13.47 -7.69 -14.09
CA LEU A 117 -12.05 -7.39 -14.28
C LEU A 117 -11.79 -6.69 -15.63
N VAL A 118 -10.97 -5.64 -15.58
CA VAL A 118 -10.43 -4.92 -16.75
C VAL A 118 -8.94 -5.26 -16.86
N ASP A 119 -8.35 -5.17 -18.05
CA ASP A 119 -6.97 -5.62 -18.33
C ASP A 119 -5.93 -5.02 -17.37
N GLY A 120 -5.47 -5.83 -16.41
CA GLY A 120 -4.45 -5.49 -15.42
C GLY A 120 -4.97 -5.15 -14.01
N ASP A 121 -6.26 -4.90 -13.85
CA ASP A 121 -6.89 -4.68 -12.56
C ASP A 121 -7.26 -6.03 -11.89
N LEU A 122 -7.02 -6.14 -10.58
CA LEU A 122 -7.49 -7.25 -9.76
C LEU A 122 -7.74 -6.80 -8.32
N VAL A 123 -9.02 -6.65 -7.97
CA VAL A 123 -9.49 -6.49 -6.60
C VAL A 123 -10.16 -7.79 -6.14
N ARG A 124 -9.96 -8.15 -4.86
CA ARG A 124 -10.65 -9.25 -4.18
C ARG A 124 -11.52 -8.69 -3.07
N SER A 125 -12.75 -9.17 -2.94
CA SER A 125 -13.68 -8.75 -1.88
C SER A 125 -14.55 -9.89 -1.39
N ASP A 126 -14.99 -9.83 -0.14
CA ASP A 126 -15.89 -10.81 0.49
C ASP A 126 -16.62 -10.14 1.66
N SER A 127 -17.74 -10.71 2.08
CA SER A 127 -18.48 -10.31 3.27
C SER A 127 -19.16 -11.49 3.93
N CYS A 128 -19.04 -11.58 5.26
CA CYS A 128 -19.60 -12.67 6.04
C CYS A 128 -20.02 -12.18 7.43
N GLY A 129 -21.08 -12.79 7.98
CA GLY A 129 -21.60 -12.45 9.30
C GLY A 129 -22.13 -13.64 10.09
N GLY A 130 -22.51 -13.36 11.34
CA GLY A 130 -23.09 -14.32 12.26
C GLY A 130 -22.87 -13.89 13.71
N GLN A 131 -22.61 -14.87 14.58
CA GLN A 131 -22.54 -14.67 16.03
C GLN A 131 -21.11 -14.84 16.57
N LEU A 132 -20.58 -13.79 17.20
CA LEU A 132 -19.35 -13.83 17.99
C LEU A 132 -19.71 -14.06 19.46
N THR A 133 -19.06 -15.02 20.13
CA THR A 133 -19.21 -15.25 21.58
C THR A 133 -17.94 -14.80 22.30
N PRO A 134 -17.97 -13.69 23.06
CA PRO A 134 -16.80 -13.19 23.79
C PRO A 134 -16.28 -14.17 24.83
N MET A 135 -15.00 -14.04 25.21
CA MET A 135 -14.40 -14.91 26.22
C MET A 135 -14.78 -14.50 27.66
N GLY A 136 -16.02 -14.78 28.06
CA GLY A 136 -16.52 -14.58 29.41
C GLY A 136 -17.68 -15.51 29.74
N SER A 137 -17.91 -15.79 31.02
CA SER A 137 -19.11 -16.52 31.46
C SER A 137 -20.33 -15.59 31.41
N TYR A 138 -21.45 -16.08 30.86
CA TYR A 138 -22.76 -15.41 30.83
C TYR A 138 -22.88 -14.15 29.93
N VAL A 139 -22.03 -14.00 28.90
CA VAL A 139 -22.21 -12.94 27.89
C VAL A 139 -23.17 -13.42 26.80
N VAL A 140 -24.14 -12.58 26.40
CA VAL A 140 -25.01 -12.84 25.24
C VAL A 140 -24.16 -12.74 23.95
N PRO A 141 -24.31 -13.66 22.98
CA PRO A 141 -23.61 -13.55 21.70
C PRO A 141 -23.84 -12.20 21.01
N TRP A 142 -22.82 -11.71 20.32
CA TRP A 142 -22.83 -10.47 19.58
C TRP A 142 -23.06 -10.76 18.10
N GLU A 143 -23.93 -10.00 17.47
CA GLU A 143 -24.00 -9.91 16.01
C GLU A 143 -22.64 -9.42 15.51
N PHE A 144 -22.11 -10.05 14.46
CA PHE A 144 -20.80 -9.79 13.89
C PHE A 144 -20.91 -9.72 12.36
N ASP A 145 -20.36 -8.65 11.78
CA ASP A 145 -20.11 -8.55 10.34
C ASP A 145 -18.62 -8.33 10.08
N PHE A 146 -18.11 -8.99 9.04
CA PHE A 146 -16.82 -8.70 8.44
C PHE A 146 -17.00 -8.46 6.94
N SER A 147 -16.36 -7.43 6.42
CA SER A 147 -16.19 -7.23 4.97
C SER A 147 -14.77 -6.78 4.67
N TYR A 148 -14.24 -7.14 3.51
CA TYR A 148 -12.94 -6.66 3.06
C TYR A 148 -12.91 -6.34 1.57
N ARG A 149 -11.95 -5.49 1.19
CA ARG A 149 -11.57 -5.17 -0.19
C ARG A 149 -10.05 -5.10 -0.28
N ALA A 150 -9.43 -5.91 -1.13
CA ALA A 150 -7.98 -6.01 -1.29
C ALA A 150 -7.60 -5.80 -2.76
N ILE A 151 -6.90 -4.69 -3.05
CA ILE A 151 -6.37 -4.38 -4.38
C ILE A 151 -5.07 -5.15 -4.57
N ILE A 152 -5.12 -6.24 -5.34
CA ILE A 152 -3.99 -7.14 -5.58
C ILE A 152 -3.10 -6.55 -6.67
N HIS A 153 -3.71 -6.07 -7.75
CA HIS A 153 -3.05 -5.40 -8.87
C HIS A 153 -3.93 -4.23 -9.35
N SER A 154 -3.29 -3.11 -9.68
CA SER A 154 -3.77 -2.14 -10.66
C SER A 154 -2.55 -1.69 -11.47
N PRO A 155 -2.70 -1.32 -12.76
CA PRO A 155 -1.58 -0.86 -13.59
C PRO A 155 -1.50 0.67 -13.71
N GLU A 156 -2.59 1.40 -13.42
CA GLU A 156 -2.69 2.85 -13.63
C GLU A 156 -2.45 3.68 -12.35
N GLU A 157 -2.79 3.13 -11.18
CA GLU A 157 -2.70 3.82 -9.88
C GLU A 157 -1.92 3.02 -8.82
N ASP A 158 -1.39 3.73 -7.81
CA ASP A 158 -0.78 3.09 -6.65
C ASP A 158 -1.83 2.44 -5.75
N ARG A 159 -1.55 1.22 -5.29
CA ARG A 159 -2.50 0.37 -4.58
C ARG A 159 -2.66 0.75 -3.11
N ASP A 160 -1.64 1.35 -2.49
CA ASP A 160 -1.72 1.84 -1.10
C ASP A 160 -2.40 3.23 -1.08
N ASP A 161 -2.24 4.05 -2.12
CA ASP A 161 -3.04 5.27 -2.33
C ASP A 161 -4.52 4.93 -2.56
N LEU A 162 -4.82 3.96 -3.43
CA LEU A 162 -6.19 3.47 -3.65
C LEU A 162 -6.83 3.00 -2.33
N ALA A 163 -6.18 2.13 -1.57
CA ALA A 163 -6.70 1.67 -0.28
C ALA A 163 -6.82 2.80 0.76
N SER A 164 -6.07 3.90 0.61
CA SER A 164 -6.24 5.10 1.43
C SER A 164 -7.50 5.89 1.07
N ARG A 165 -7.92 5.86 -0.21
CA ARG A 165 -9.23 6.41 -0.63
C ARG A 165 -10.39 5.53 -0.14
N ASP A 166 -10.27 4.21 -0.30
CA ASP A 166 -11.24 3.24 0.25
C ASP A 166 -11.48 3.45 1.76
N LEU A 167 -10.44 3.75 2.54
CA LEU A 167 -10.55 4.03 3.97
C LEU A 167 -11.37 5.30 4.24
N VAL A 168 -11.16 6.37 3.47
CA VAL A 168 -11.93 7.62 3.59
C VAL A 168 -13.37 7.45 3.14
N GLU A 169 -13.62 6.67 2.09
CA GLU A 169 -14.96 6.32 1.61
C GLU A 169 -15.72 5.53 2.69
N LYS A 170 -15.17 4.43 3.19
CA LYS A 170 -15.79 3.60 4.25
C LYS A 170 -16.06 4.34 5.56
N ARG A 171 -15.22 5.31 5.90
CA ARG A 171 -15.49 6.23 7.01
C ARG A 171 -16.67 7.15 6.73
N SER A 172 -16.74 7.70 5.51
CA SER A 172 -17.84 8.56 5.07
C SER A 172 -19.18 7.78 4.99
N GLU A 173 -19.14 6.50 4.63
CA GLU A 173 -20.30 5.59 4.66
C GLU A 173 -20.85 5.46 6.09
N ILE A 174 -19.99 5.25 7.10
CA ILE A 174 -20.40 5.11 8.51
C ILE A 174 -20.84 6.47 9.09
N GLU A 175 -20.07 7.54 8.86
CA GLU A 175 -20.37 8.90 9.31
C GLU A 175 -21.67 9.47 8.68
N GLY A 176 -22.09 8.92 7.52
CA GLY A 176 -23.35 9.23 6.85
C GLY A 176 -24.50 8.23 7.09
N SER A 177 -24.30 7.21 7.93
CA SER A 177 -25.31 6.19 8.24
C SER A 177 -26.26 6.61 9.39
N ASP A 178 -27.33 5.84 9.63
CA ASP A 178 -28.23 6.05 10.78
C ASP A 178 -27.60 5.67 12.15
N LEU A 179 -26.31 5.28 12.18
CA LEU A 179 -25.60 4.91 13.42
C LEU A 179 -25.39 6.13 14.34
N ARG A 180 -25.91 6.06 15.57
CA ARG A 180 -25.78 7.11 16.58
C ARG A 180 -24.46 7.01 17.33
N VAL A 181 -23.39 7.43 16.66
CA VAL A 181 -22.03 7.42 17.20
C VAL A 181 -21.92 8.30 18.45
N THR A 182 -21.56 7.70 19.60
CA THR A 182 -21.32 8.37 20.89
C THR A 182 -19.83 8.56 21.20
N ASP A 183 -18.96 7.69 20.67
CA ASP A 183 -17.50 7.87 20.67
C ASP A 183 -16.89 7.42 19.34
N SER A 184 -15.87 8.12 18.86
CA SER A 184 -15.12 7.76 17.65
C SER A 184 -13.72 8.35 17.66
N GLY A 185 -12.80 7.69 16.94
CA GLY A 185 -11.40 8.11 16.93
C GLY A 185 -10.49 7.15 16.17
N PRO A 186 -9.16 7.35 16.23
CA PRO A 186 -8.20 6.43 15.66
C PRO A 186 -8.23 5.08 16.39
N GLY A 187 -8.21 3.98 15.63
CA GLY A 187 -8.05 2.63 16.15
C GLY A 187 -6.59 2.24 16.35
N ASP A 188 -6.36 1.01 16.83
CA ASP A 188 -5.03 0.42 17.03
C ASP A 188 -4.77 -0.83 16.16
N LEU A 189 -5.52 -0.98 15.06
CA LEU A 189 -5.38 -2.04 14.07
C LEU A 189 -4.81 -1.54 12.73
N GLY A 190 -4.19 -2.46 12.00
CA GLY A 190 -3.65 -2.24 10.64
C GLY A 190 -2.42 -1.34 10.61
N ASP A 191 -2.26 -0.66 9.47
CA ASP A 191 -1.33 0.46 9.30
C ASP A 191 -2.03 1.80 9.60
N GLU A 192 -3.35 1.85 9.44
CA GLU A 192 -4.23 2.96 9.83
C GLU A 192 -5.65 2.41 10.11
N SER A 193 -6.33 2.90 11.14
CA SER A 193 -7.72 2.52 11.43
C SER A 193 -8.49 3.60 12.19
N TYR A 194 -9.82 3.53 12.12
CA TYR A 194 -10.75 4.40 12.83
C TYR A 194 -11.92 3.60 13.37
N TYR A 195 -12.33 3.85 14.61
CA TYR A 195 -13.46 3.21 15.26
C TYR A 195 -14.63 4.19 15.44
N TYR A 196 -15.83 3.62 15.49
CA TYR A 196 -17.10 4.27 15.78
C TYR A 196 -17.87 3.39 16.77
N TYR A 197 -18.37 3.97 17.85
CA TYR A 197 -19.09 3.27 18.91
C TYR A 197 -20.44 3.95 19.17
N SER A 198 -21.49 3.15 19.38
CA SER A 198 -22.82 3.55 19.81
C SER A 198 -23.14 2.86 21.14
N SER A 199 -23.66 3.60 22.12
CA SER A 199 -24.13 3.03 23.39
C SER A 199 -25.63 2.69 23.32
N LEU A 200 -26.07 1.79 24.20
CA LEU A 200 -27.47 1.41 24.35
C LEU A 200 -28.37 2.55 24.87
N GLU A 201 -27.79 3.66 25.36
CA GLU A 201 -28.55 4.85 25.75
C GLU A 201 -29.07 5.66 24.55
N GLU A 202 -28.34 5.64 23.41
CA GLU A 202 -28.71 6.37 22.19
C GLU A 202 -29.36 5.48 21.13
N GLY A 203 -29.06 4.18 21.10
CA GLY A 203 -29.53 3.21 20.10
C GLY A 203 -30.36 2.04 20.65
N PRO A 204 -30.92 1.17 19.77
CA PRO A 204 -31.58 -0.07 20.16
C PRO A 204 -30.60 -1.19 20.55
N GLU A 205 -29.31 -0.99 20.25
CA GLU A 205 -28.18 -1.89 20.50
C GLU A 205 -26.97 -1.06 20.95
N SER A 206 -26.07 -1.66 21.73
CA SER A 206 -24.69 -1.16 21.80
C SER A 206 -23.91 -1.76 20.62
N SER A 207 -23.11 -0.96 19.92
CA SER A 207 -22.40 -1.45 18.74
C SER A 207 -21.07 -0.73 18.51
N TYR A 208 -20.17 -1.42 17.82
CA TYR A 208 -18.80 -1.00 17.56
C TYR A 208 -18.42 -1.38 16.13
N VAL A 209 -18.00 -0.39 15.34
CA VAL A 209 -17.49 -0.57 13.99
C VAL A 209 -16.06 -0.08 13.96
N ILE A 210 -15.13 -0.88 13.43
CA ILE A 210 -13.77 -0.43 13.13
C ILE A 210 -13.45 -0.67 11.65
N VAL A 211 -13.04 0.39 10.96
CA VAL A 211 -12.50 0.33 9.60
C VAL A 211 -10.98 0.38 9.68
N VAL A 212 -10.32 -0.52 8.95
CA VAL A 212 -8.88 -0.71 9.00
C VAL A 212 -8.32 -0.75 7.58
N ARG A 213 -7.20 -0.06 7.36
CA ARG A 213 -6.32 -0.20 6.20
C ARG A 213 -5.07 -0.98 6.59
N GLN A 214 -4.71 -1.96 5.78
CA GLN A 214 -3.51 -2.78 5.95
C GLN A 214 -2.91 -3.04 4.57
N ARG A 215 -1.87 -2.28 4.22
CA ARG A 215 -1.35 -2.15 2.84
C ARG A 215 -2.49 -1.79 1.87
N SER A 216 -2.48 -2.34 0.66
CA SER A 216 -3.51 -2.14 -0.37
C SER A 216 -4.83 -2.88 -0.11
N ALA A 217 -5.21 -3.06 1.15
CA ALA A 217 -6.49 -3.63 1.53
C ALA A 217 -7.16 -2.83 2.64
N THR A 218 -8.48 -2.70 2.56
CA THR A 218 -9.35 -2.24 3.63
C THR A 218 -10.24 -3.37 4.14
N TYR A 219 -10.57 -3.33 5.42
CA TYR A 219 -11.60 -4.20 6.01
C TYR A 219 -12.37 -3.48 7.10
N THR A 220 -13.61 -3.94 7.31
CA THR A 220 -14.50 -3.46 8.36
C THR A 220 -14.89 -4.63 9.25
N ILE A 221 -14.82 -4.44 10.57
CA ILE A 221 -15.43 -5.32 11.56
C ILE A 221 -16.55 -4.51 12.24
N ARG A 222 -17.80 -4.98 12.16
CA ARG A 222 -18.91 -4.53 13.01
C ARG A 222 -19.21 -5.59 14.06
N MET A 223 -19.49 -5.16 15.28
CA MET A 223 -20.08 -5.99 16.33
C MET A 223 -21.24 -5.22 16.97
N ALA A 224 -22.31 -5.92 17.34
CA ALA A 224 -23.46 -5.34 18.02
C ALA A 224 -24.04 -6.27 19.10
N SER A 225 -24.64 -5.70 20.13
CA SER A 225 -25.28 -6.43 21.22
C SER A 225 -26.51 -5.70 21.75
N THR A 226 -27.55 -6.46 22.12
CA THR A 226 -28.73 -5.94 22.82
C THR A 226 -28.47 -5.64 24.30
N ASP A 227 -27.36 -6.10 24.86
CA ASP A 227 -26.88 -5.73 26.19
C ASP A 227 -26.05 -4.43 26.12
N ASP A 228 -25.84 -3.77 27.26
CA ASP A 228 -24.92 -2.63 27.37
C ASP A 228 -23.46 -3.13 27.43
N VAL A 229 -22.76 -3.04 26.30
CA VAL A 229 -21.37 -3.47 26.15
C VAL A 229 -20.48 -2.25 25.97
N SER A 230 -19.48 -2.12 26.84
CA SER A 230 -18.50 -1.04 26.78
C SER A 230 -17.64 -1.13 25.51
N ARG A 231 -17.30 0.04 24.97
CA ARG A 231 -16.33 0.21 23.87
C ARG A 231 -15.05 -0.59 24.08
N GLU A 232 -14.52 -0.62 25.30
CA GLU A 232 -13.30 -1.35 25.67
C GLU A 232 -13.42 -2.87 25.48
N ALA A 233 -14.61 -3.44 25.71
CA ALA A 233 -14.87 -4.86 25.52
C ALA A 233 -14.93 -5.22 24.02
N PHE A 234 -15.68 -4.44 23.23
CA PHE A 234 -15.69 -4.58 21.77
C PHE A 234 -14.29 -4.41 21.17
N ALA A 235 -13.55 -3.34 21.54
CA ALA A 235 -12.18 -3.14 21.09
C ALA A 235 -11.23 -4.27 21.55
N GLY A 236 -11.48 -4.86 22.72
CA GLY A 236 -10.75 -6.03 23.22
C GLY A 236 -10.90 -7.27 22.33
N GLU A 237 -12.13 -7.57 21.89
CA GLU A 237 -12.40 -8.67 20.95
C GLU A 237 -11.90 -8.33 19.53
N ALA A 238 -12.14 -7.12 19.03
CA ALA A 238 -11.67 -6.67 17.70
C ALA A 238 -10.15 -6.82 17.53
N ARG A 239 -9.37 -6.51 18.57
CA ARG A 239 -7.89 -6.65 18.56
C ARG A 239 -7.41 -8.06 18.25
N LYS A 240 -8.17 -9.11 18.57
CA LYS A 240 -7.79 -10.51 18.32
C LYS A 240 -7.66 -10.82 16.83
N PHE A 241 -8.44 -10.14 15.98
CA PHE A 241 -8.40 -10.28 14.53
C PHE A 241 -7.12 -9.72 13.91
N GLY A 242 -6.61 -8.63 14.47
CA GLY A 242 -5.47 -7.85 13.96
C GLY A 242 -4.23 -8.68 13.59
N PRO A 243 -3.67 -9.50 14.51
CA PRO A 243 -2.49 -10.30 14.23
C PRO A 243 -2.63 -11.23 13.02
N GLN A 244 -3.74 -11.97 12.92
CA GLN A 244 -3.94 -12.97 11.87
C GLN A 244 -4.34 -12.33 10.54
N LEU A 245 -5.17 -11.28 10.55
CA LEU A 245 -5.48 -10.49 9.34
C LEU A 245 -4.21 -9.83 8.80
N ARG A 246 -3.36 -9.23 9.65
CA ARG A 246 -2.06 -8.68 9.24
C ARG A 246 -1.15 -9.73 8.64
N ILE A 247 -0.96 -10.88 9.31
CA ILE A 247 -0.13 -11.98 8.79
C ILE A 247 -0.64 -12.44 7.41
N THR A 248 -1.95 -12.55 7.25
CA THR A 248 -2.58 -12.94 5.99
C THR A 248 -2.39 -11.90 4.88
N LEU A 249 -2.82 -10.65 5.11
CA LEU A 249 -2.78 -9.60 4.09
C LEU A 249 -1.34 -9.22 3.70
N VAL A 250 -0.42 -9.09 4.68
CA VAL A 250 0.98 -8.74 4.42
C VAL A 250 1.70 -9.81 3.58
N ASN A 251 1.41 -11.09 3.80
CA ASN A 251 2.06 -12.18 3.07
C ASN A 251 1.41 -12.53 1.72
N ARG A 252 0.12 -12.23 1.52
CA ARG A 252 -0.63 -12.62 0.31
C ARG A 252 -0.74 -11.49 -0.72
N ILE A 253 -0.69 -10.23 -0.31
CA ILE A 253 -0.65 -9.07 -1.23
C ILE A 253 0.80 -8.90 -1.76
N PRO A 254 1.04 -8.85 -3.08
CA PRO A 254 2.37 -8.57 -3.64
C PRO A 254 2.96 -7.25 -3.15
N LYS A 255 4.29 -7.15 -3.04
CA LYS A 255 4.97 -5.86 -2.85
C LYS A 255 4.91 -5.05 -4.13
#